data_AF-A0A9P9CP57-F1
#
_entry.id   AF-A0A9P9CP57-F1
#
_cell.length_a   1.000
_cell.length_b   1.000
_cell.length_c   1.000
_cell.angle_alpha   90.00
_cell.angle_beta   90.00
_cell.angle_gamma   90.00
#
_symmetry.space_group_name_H-M   'P 1'
#
loop_
_entity.id
_entity.type
_entity.pdbx_description
1 polymer ?
#
loop_
_entity_poly.entity_id
_entity_poly.type
_entity_poly.pdbx_seq_one_letter_code
_entity_poly.pdbx_strand_id
1 'polypeptide(L)'
;MVTFRNRYPLAYLANAHRRARYNSQQPNLLDELWKRTFWALVVIDRIAVCRHGRPLLIRDETFDIELPLEVDDEFWDLSAAGYPLRNNISTNPTQSLYSFFTAIIRQTLILGVCIRTIYSINRSRLLMGFVGSDWERQITSKIDHMLAEWVATVPNHLRWHPDTADLNRFVQSAFLSIRYHALRVNTHNPFMRTTVRDFTRAAPSSKAAADVSKSLAICTAAAVECSEVLMAVVERHPLCLEQPCWVDPPFVCGLVLLVNLFGFGSNLSNVDTRRLITCVQTCLQALTIISAADFDAVQRRETLKQLYDELQQESTPRLSVEPVARTVQSGDPSMSHWPENRAIPVSPDSPLPSLSTGQSASVFGSDPTGLHHAPFFAQASDEAHHPFRLDAIPPGLRHQMSTDPWLQMPRF
;
A
#
# COMPACT_ATOMS: atom_id res chain seq x y z
N MET A 1 -6.73 11.17 14.03
CA MET A 1 -6.49 9.80 14.53
C MET A 1 -7.44 9.38 15.65
N VAL A 2 -7.74 10.25 16.62
CA VAL A 2 -8.74 10.01 17.69
C VAL A 2 -10.16 9.76 17.14
N THR A 3 -10.54 10.43 16.05
CA THR A 3 -11.85 10.26 15.39
C THR A 3 -12.04 8.89 14.71
N PHE A 4 -10.97 8.26 14.21
CA PHE A 4 -11.07 6.94 13.56
C PHE A 4 -11.26 5.83 14.60
N ARG A 5 -10.59 5.94 15.75
CA ARG A 5 -10.72 5.02 16.89
C ARG A 5 -12.10 5.06 17.54
N ASN A 6 -12.85 6.16 17.41
CA ASN A 6 -14.20 6.30 17.98
C ASN A 6 -15.33 5.95 17.00
N ARG A 7 -15.09 5.94 15.68
CA ARG A 7 -16.11 5.55 14.68
C ARG A 7 -16.10 4.07 14.33
N TYR A 8 -14.92 3.44 14.38
CA TYR A 8 -14.77 2.00 14.22
C TYR A 8 -15.63 1.18 15.20
N PRO A 9 -15.70 1.52 16.51
CA PRO A 9 -16.56 0.84 17.46
C PRO A 9 -18.02 0.97 17.07
N LEU A 10 -18.50 2.12 16.59
CA LEU A 10 -19.92 2.33 16.32
C LEU A 10 -20.48 1.40 15.23
N ALA A 11 -19.75 1.21 14.13
CA ALA A 11 -20.19 0.28 13.08
C ALA A 11 -20.15 -1.19 13.54
N TYR A 12 -19.15 -1.55 14.34
CA TYR A 12 -19.05 -2.88 14.95
C TYR A 12 -20.14 -3.12 16.00
N LEU A 13 -20.40 -2.14 16.86
CA LEU A 13 -21.44 -2.15 17.90
C LEU A 13 -22.83 -2.24 17.29
N ALA A 14 -23.05 -1.63 16.13
CA ALA A 14 -24.29 -1.77 15.37
C ALA A 14 -24.37 -3.08 14.56
N ASN A 15 -23.43 -4.02 14.72
CA ASN A 15 -23.33 -5.26 13.94
C ASN A 15 -23.38 -5.05 12.41
N ALA A 16 -22.94 -3.87 11.91
CA ALA A 16 -22.98 -3.55 10.48
C ALA A 16 -22.08 -4.49 9.66
N HIS A 17 -21.05 -5.08 10.28
CA HIS A 17 -20.15 -6.03 9.67
C HIS A 17 -20.77 -7.42 9.42
N ARG A 18 -21.97 -7.70 9.97
CA ARG A 18 -22.61 -9.01 9.91
C ARG A 18 -23.71 -9.06 8.86
N ARG A 19 -23.66 -10.04 7.96
CA ARG A 19 -24.73 -10.32 6.98
C ARG A 19 -26.07 -10.58 7.65
N ALA A 20 -26.06 -11.31 8.77
CA ALA A 20 -27.27 -11.69 9.51
C ALA A 20 -28.12 -10.49 9.96
N ARG A 21 -27.53 -9.29 10.02
CA ARG A 21 -28.27 -8.04 10.30
C ARG A 21 -29.23 -7.67 9.17
N TYR A 22 -28.91 -8.03 7.92
CA TYR A 22 -29.56 -7.53 6.72
C TYR A 22 -30.54 -8.53 6.08
N ASN A 23 -31.17 -9.37 6.90
CA ASN A 23 -32.05 -10.46 6.44
C ASN A 23 -33.46 -10.00 6.02
N SER A 24 -33.65 -8.71 5.75
CA SER A 24 -34.93 -8.13 5.34
C SER A 24 -35.30 -8.56 3.92
N GLN A 25 -36.58 -8.92 3.71
CA GLN A 25 -37.08 -9.40 2.41
C GLN A 25 -37.07 -8.29 1.34
N GLN A 26 -37.13 -7.02 1.74
CA GLN A 26 -36.95 -5.85 0.88
C GLN A 26 -35.78 -4.99 1.36
N PRO A 27 -34.93 -4.48 0.44
CA PRO A 27 -33.91 -3.50 0.78
C PRO A 27 -34.54 -2.21 1.33
N ASN A 28 -33.89 -1.64 2.34
CA ASN A 28 -34.26 -0.35 2.92
C ASN A 28 -33.04 0.58 3.01
N LEU A 29 -33.29 1.88 2.97
CA LEU A 29 -32.22 2.88 2.94
C LEU A 29 -31.33 2.83 4.18
N LEU A 30 -31.90 2.62 5.37
CA LEU A 30 -31.13 2.66 6.61
C LEU A 30 -30.09 1.53 6.65
N ASP A 31 -30.48 0.31 6.26
CA ASP A 31 -29.58 -0.82 6.18
C ASP A 31 -28.48 -0.60 5.14
N GLU A 32 -28.83 -0.07 3.96
CA GLU A 32 -27.84 0.28 2.93
C GLU A 32 -26.87 1.37 3.40
N LEU A 33 -27.34 2.38 4.15
CA LEU A 33 -26.46 3.39 4.75
C LEU A 33 -25.46 2.77 5.73
N TRP A 34 -25.88 1.78 6.51
CA TRP A 34 -24.97 1.04 7.39
C TRP A 34 -23.97 0.18 6.61
N LYS A 35 -24.41 -0.50 5.54
CA LYS A 35 -23.50 -1.24 4.65
C LYS A 35 -22.47 -0.29 4.03
N ARG A 36 -22.92 0.83 3.46
CA ARG A 36 -22.07 1.85 2.86
C ARG A 36 -21.06 2.42 3.85
N THR A 37 -21.52 2.71 5.07
CA THR A 37 -20.65 3.22 6.15
C THR A 37 -19.57 2.21 6.51
N PHE A 38 -19.93 0.93 6.69
CA PHE A 38 -18.95 -0.11 7.01
C PHE A 38 -17.92 -0.28 5.88
N TRP A 39 -18.36 -0.37 4.64
CA TRP A 39 -17.46 -0.49 3.50
C TRP A 39 -16.57 0.74 3.29
N ALA A 40 -17.06 1.94 3.61
CA ALA A 40 -16.25 3.15 3.59
C ALA A 40 -15.11 3.07 4.62
N LEU A 41 -15.38 2.53 5.82
CA LEU A 41 -14.34 2.28 6.82
C LEU A 41 -13.30 1.27 6.32
N VAL A 42 -13.73 0.21 5.62
CA VAL A 42 -12.83 -0.78 5.00
C VAL A 42 -11.93 -0.12 3.95
N VAL A 43 -12.50 0.69 3.06
CA VAL A 43 -11.75 1.42 2.02
C VAL A 43 -10.72 2.36 2.67
N ILE A 44 -11.15 3.15 3.65
CA ILE A 44 -10.27 4.11 4.33
C ILE A 44 -9.13 3.38 5.07
N ASP A 45 -9.44 2.32 5.81
CA ASP A 45 -8.43 1.53 6.52
C ASP A 45 -7.35 1.01 5.56
N ARG A 46 -7.74 0.42 4.43
CA ARG A 46 -6.80 -0.16 3.47
C ARG A 46 -5.96 0.90 2.75
N ILE A 47 -6.54 2.03 2.36
CA ILE A 47 -5.79 3.14 1.74
C ILE A 47 -4.81 3.73 2.76
N ALA A 48 -5.28 3.97 4.00
CA ALA A 48 -4.42 4.49 5.06
C ALA A 48 -3.29 3.51 5.40
N VAL A 49 -3.55 2.21 5.45
CA VAL A 49 -2.54 1.20 5.72
C VAL A 49 -1.51 1.11 4.59
N CYS A 50 -1.95 1.11 3.33
CA CYS A 50 -1.07 1.15 2.16
C CYS A 50 -0.09 2.33 2.23
N ARG A 51 -0.57 3.48 2.71
CA ARG A 51 0.24 4.67 2.91
C ARG A 51 1.26 4.51 4.03
N HIS A 52 0.83 4.10 5.22
CA HIS A 52 1.67 4.17 6.43
C HIS A 52 2.43 2.88 6.74
N GLY A 53 2.22 1.79 5.99
CA GLY A 53 2.90 0.50 6.22
C GLY A 53 2.50 -0.20 7.52
N ARG A 54 1.29 0.06 8.04
CA ARG A 54 0.78 -0.53 9.28
C ARG A 54 0.05 -1.87 9.01
N PRO A 55 -0.27 -2.70 10.01
CA PRO A 55 -1.20 -3.80 9.82
C PRO A 55 -2.63 -3.31 9.53
N LEU A 56 -3.40 -4.07 8.76
CA LEU A 56 -4.84 -3.84 8.54
C LEU A 56 -5.60 -3.90 9.87
N LEU A 57 -6.48 -2.92 10.10
CA LEU A 57 -7.35 -2.91 11.27
C LEU A 57 -8.60 -3.77 11.04
N ILE A 58 -9.24 -3.63 9.87
CA ILE A 58 -10.36 -4.49 9.45
C ILE A 58 -9.78 -5.66 8.66
N ARG A 59 -9.82 -6.85 9.26
CA ARG A 59 -9.36 -8.06 8.58
C ARG A 59 -10.52 -8.72 7.84
N ASP A 60 -10.21 -9.41 6.74
CA ASP A 60 -11.21 -10.01 5.87
C ASP A 60 -12.01 -11.11 6.59
N GLU A 61 -11.45 -11.70 7.65
CA GLU A 61 -12.09 -12.77 8.43
C GLU A 61 -13.07 -12.24 9.49
N THR A 62 -13.14 -10.92 9.71
CA THR A 62 -13.96 -10.33 10.79
C THR A 62 -15.29 -9.77 10.31
N PHE A 63 -15.62 -9.90 9.03
CA PHE A 63 -16.89 -9.45 8.47
C PHE A 63 -17.38 -10.40 7.36
N ASP A 64 -18.70 -10.50 7.22
CA ASP A 64 -19.36 -11.33 6.20
C ASP A 64 -20.43 -10.53 5.42
N ILE A 65 -20.44 -9.20 5.56
CA ILE A 65 -21.35 -8.26 4.89
C ILE A 65 -21.25 -8.34 3.35
N GLU A 66 -22.39 -8.21 2.68
CA GLU A 66 -22.47 -8.12 1.21
C GLU A 66 -22.05 -6.73 0.70
N LEU A 67 -21.71 -6.65 -0.59
CA LEU A 67 -21.46 -5.35 -1.24
C LEU A 67 -22.72 -4.47 -1.20
N PRO A 68 -22.57 -3.13 -1.08
CA PRO A 68 -23.70 -2.21 -1.13
C PRO A 68 -24.42 -2.27 -2.46
N LEU A 69 -25.72 -1.92 -2.45
CA LEU A 69 -26.47 -1.75 -3.67
C LEU A 69 -26.01 -0.50 -4.44
N GLU A 70 -25.81 -0.67 -5.75
CA GLU A 70 -25.51 0.39 -6.73
C GLU A 70 -26.79 1.16 -7.10
N VAL A 71 -27.37 1.83 -6.11
CA VAL A 71 -28.66 2.53 -6.22
C VAL A 71 -28.51 3.95 -5.71
N ASP A 72 -28.83 4.93 -6.56
CA ASP A 72 -28.79 6.34 -6.19
C ASP A 72 -29.91 6.73 -5.22
N ASP A 73 -29.70 7.82 -4.49
CA ASP A 73 -30.57 8.21 -3.38
C ASP A 73 -32.00 8.57 -3.84
N GLU A 74 -32.17 8.97 -5.10
CA GLU A 74 -33.46 9.32 -5.73
C GLU A 74 -34.43 8.14 -5.89
N PHE A 75 -33.92 6.91 -5.80
CA PHE A 75 -34.70 5.70 -5.98
C PHE A 75 -35.28 5.14 -4.68
N TRP A 76 -34.98 5.76 -3.54
CA TRP A 76 -35.56 5.40 -2.24
C TRP A 76 -36.85 6.18 -1.98
N ASP A 77 -37.88 5.50 -1.51
CA ASP A 77 -39.14 6.15 -1.15
C ASP A 77 -39.07 6.71 0.28
N LEU A 78 -38.65 7.98 0.39
CA LEU A 78 -38.56 8.68 1.66
C LEU A 78 -39.92 8.96 2.33
N SER A 79 -41.04 8.75 1.62
CA SER A 79 -42.39 8.96 2.16
C SER A 79 -42.95 7.73 2.87
N ALA A 80 -42.42 6.55 2.60
CA ALA A 80 -42.85 5.29 3.19
C ALA A 80 -42.04 4.91 4.43
N ALA A 81 -42.68 4.22 5.38
CA ALA A 81 -42.02 3.74 6.60
C ALA A 81 -40.87 2.79 6.26
N GLY A 82 -39.70 3.05 6.85
CA GLY A 82 -38.49 2.27 6.57
C GLY A 82 -37.78 2.63 5.26
N TYR A 83 -38.28 3.58 4.47
CA TYR A 83 -37.61 4.06 3.25
C TYR A 83 -37.24 2.92 2.26
N PRO A 84 -38.23 2.14 1.77
CA PRO A 84 -37.98 1.03 0.87
C PRO A 84 -37.52 1.49 -0.51
N LEU A 85 -36.94 0.56 -1.25
CA LEU A 85 -36.57 0.78 -2.64
C LEU A 85 -37.84 0.87 -3.52
N ARG A 86 -37.90 1.83 -4.45
CA ARG A 86 -39.04 1.95 -5.37
C ARG A 86 -39.10 0.77 -6.36
N ASN A 87 -40.30 0.27 -6.64
CA ASN A 87 -40.52 -0.89 -7.52
C ASN A 87 -40.28 -0.63 -9.02
N ASN A 88 -40.16 0.64 -9.45
CA ASN A 88 -40.13 1.05 -10.86
C ASN A 88 -38.76 1.49 -11.36
N ILE A 89 -37.67 1.00 -10.75
CA ILE A 89 -36.31 1.35 -11.17
C ILE A 89 -36.03 0.60 -12.48
N SER A 90 -36.01 1.35 -13.59
CA SER A 90 -35.46 0.87 -14.85
C SER A 90 -34.05 0.35 -14.60
N THR A 91 -33.84 -0.93 -14.85
CA THR A 91 -32.62 -1.69 -14.59
C THR A 91 -31.50 -1.31 -15.56
N ASN A 92 -31.09 -0.04 -15.57
CA ASN A 92 -29.76 0.34 -16.03
C ASN A 92 -28.90 0.71 -14.80
N PRO A 93 -28.50 -0.29 -13.98
CA PRO A 93 -27.55 -0.09 -12.88
C PRO A 93 -26.17 0.42 -13.36
N THR A 94 -25.97 0.47 -14.67
CA THR A 94 -24.71 0.77 -15.36
C THR A 94 -24.26 2.23 -15.28
N GLN A 95 -24.94 3.12 -14.56
CA GLN A 95 -24.53 4.53 -14.38
C GLN A 95 -24.74 5.10 -12.96
N SER A 96 -25.09 4.28 -11.96
CA SER A 96 -25.26 4.80 -10.59
C SER A 96 -23.95 5.44 -10.10
N LEU A 97 -24.05 6.54 -9.35
CA LEU A 97 -22.89 7.15 -8.68
C LEU A 97 -22.23 6.19 -7.69
N TYR A 98 -22.98 5.22 -7.16
CA TYR A 98 -22.48 4.17 -6.28
C TYR A 98 -21.72 3.05 -7.02
N SER A 99 -21.77 2.98 -8.35
CA SER A 99 -20.94 2.05 -9.15
C SER A 99 -19.44 2.29 -8.89
N PHE A 100 -19.05 3.56 -8.73
CA PHE A 100 -17.69 3.93 -8.35
C PHE A 100 -17.34 3.35 -6.98
N PHE A 101 -18.26 3.44 -6.02
CA PHE A 101 -18.06 2.98 -4.66
C PHE A 101 -17.89 1.45 -4.60
N THR A 102 -18.67 0.70 -5.36
CA THR A 102 -18.48 -0.76 -5.45
C THR A 102 -17.16 -1.11 -6.16
N ALA A 103 -16.78 -0.36 -7.21
CA ALA A 103 -15.51 -0.57 -7.91
C ALA A 103 -14.29 -0.34 -7.02
N ILE A 104 -14.27 0.74 -6.21
CA ILE A 104 -13.19 1.02 -5.25
C ILE A 104 -13.18 0.00 -4.10
N ILE A 105 -14.33 -0.49 -3.63
CA ILE A 105 -14.37 -1.58 -2.64
C ILE A 105 -13.66 -2.82 -3.19
N ARG A 106 -14.04 -3.27 -4.39
CA ARG A 106 -13.41 -4.44 -5.04
C ARG A 106 -11.91 -4.25 -5.22
N GLN A 107 -11.47 -3.07 -5.70
CA GLN A 107 -10.05 -2.77 -5.87
C GLN A 107 -9.29 -2.77 -4.53
N THR A 108 -9.87 -2.21 -3.48
CA THR A 108 -9.21 -2.15 -2.16
C THR A 108 -9.17 -3.52 -1.48
N LEU A 109 -10.09 -4.44 -1.76
CA LEU A 109 -9.97 -5.84 -1.32
C LEU A 109 -8.71 -6.50 -1.93
N ILE A 110 -8.43 -6.26 -3.21
CA ILE A 110 -7.19 -6.74 -3.88
C ILE A 110 -5.95 -6.10 -3.22
N LEU A 111 -6.00 -4.79 -2.95
CA LEU A 111 -4.95 -4.10 -2.17
C LEU A 111 -4.73 -4.75 -0.81
N GLY A 112 -5.81 -5.17 -0.13
CA GLY A 112 -5.74 -5.91 1.13
C GLY A 112 -4.99 -7.23 1.03
N VAL A 113 -5.23 -7.99 -0.03
CA VAL A 113 -4.46 -9.21 -0.32
C VAL A 113 -2.99 -8.87 -0.53
N CYS A 114 -2.69 -7.87 -1.36
CA CYS A 114 -1.32 -7.40 -1.62
C CYS A 114 -0.60 -7.01 -0.31
N ILE A 115 -1.21 -6.19 0.56
CA ILE A 115 -0.63 -5.80 1.86
C ILE A 115 -0.32 -7.03 2.73
N ARG A 116 -1.26 -7.98 2.86
CA ARG A 116 -1.10 -9.12 3.77
C ARG A 116 -0.09 -10.15 3.30
N THR A 117 0.11 -10.28 1.98
CA THR A 117 0.98 -11.32 1.40
C THR A 117 2.34 -10.77 1.02
N ILE A 118 2.39 -9.72 0.22
CA ILE A 118 3.63 -9.15 -0.32
C ILE A 118 4.40 -8.38 0.77
N TYR A 119 3.70 -7.63 1.60
CA TYR A 119 4.33 -6.80 2.65
C TYR A 119 4.34 -7.49 4.02
N SER A 120 4.16 -8.82 4.06
CA SER A 120 4.14 -9.61 5.29
C SER A 120 5.53 -9.79 5.90
N ILE A 121 5.61 -9.80 7.23
CA ILE A 121 6.85 -10.09 7.95
C ILE A 121 7.24 -11.57 7.82
N ASN A 122 8.53 -11.88 7.92
CA ASN A 122 9.07 -13.24 7.71
C ASN A 122 8.39 -14.34 8.53
N ARG A 123 7.99 -14.06 9.79
CA ARG A 123 7.23 -15.03 10.60
C ARG A 123 5.86 -15.35 10.01
N SER A 124 5.12 -14.33 9.58
CA SER A 124 3.82 -14.50 8.94
C SER A 124 3.92 -15.18 7.58
N ARG A 125 5.01 -14.92 6.82
CA ARG A 125 5.31 -15.62 5.56
C ARG A 125 5.48 -17.13 5.78
N LEU A 126 6.27 -17.52 6.77
CA LEU A 126 6.47 -18.93 7.13
C LEU A 126 5.15 -19.60 7.54
N LEU A 127 4.31 -18.91 8.33
CA LEU A 127 3.00 -19.41 8.74
C LEU A 127 2.01 -19.55 7.58
N MET A 128 2.11 -18.72 6.55
CA MET A 128 1.32 -18.82 5.31
C MET A 128 1.88 -19.84 4.31
N GLY A 129 2.92 -20.60 4.68
CA GLY A 129 3.54 -21.57 3.79
C GLY A 129 4.35 -20.94 2.66
N PHE A 130 4.66 -19.64 2.73
CA PHE A 130 5.52 -18.95 1.76
C PHE A 130 6.99 -19.35 1.97
N VAL A 131 7.32 -20.56 1.49
CA VAL A 131 8.64 -21.19 1.59
C VAL A 131 9.20 -21.39 0.18
N GLY A 132 10.49 -21.10 -0.01
CA GLY A 132 11.18 -21.25 -1.30
C GLY A 132 11.33 -19.95 -2.10
N SER A 133 11.85 -20.04 -3.32
CA SER A 133 12.14 -18.89 -4.19
C SER A 133 11.00 -18.49 -5.13
N ASP A 134 9.96 -19.33 -5.27
CA ASP A 134 8.92 -19.13 -6.29
C ASP A 134 7.58 -18.60 -5.74
N TRP A 135 7.41 -18.49 -4.41
CA TRP A 135 6.15 -18.01 -3.81
C TRP A 135 5.84 -16.56 -4.20
N GLU A 136 6.86 -15.68 -4.30
CA GLU A 136 6.71 -14.29 -4.79
C GLU A 136 6.15 -14.31 -6.22
N ARG A 137 6.67 -15.25 -7.03
CA ARG A 137 6.18 -15.71 -8.33
C ARG A 137 4.66 -15.80 -8.39
N GLN A 138 4.19 -16.75 -7.58
CA GLN A 138 2.82 -17.21 -7.56
C GLN A 138 1.89 -16.15 -7.02
N ILE A 139 2.28 -15.44 -5.94
CA ILE A 139 1.42 -14.43 -5.34
C ILE A 139 1.27 -13.19 -6.24
N THR A 140 2.36 -12.72 -6.85
CA THR A 140 2.32 -11.62 -7.82
C THR A 140 1.44 -11.99 -9.00
N SER A 141 1.65 -13.17 -9.59
CA SER A 141 0.81 -13.65 -10.69
C SER A 141 -0.67 -13.73 -10.31
N LYS A 142 -0.99 -14.21 -9.10
CA LYS A 142 -2.38 -14.28 -8.62
C LYS A 142 -3.01 -12.90 -8.48
N ILE A 143 -2.28 -11.93 -7.93
CA ILE A 143 -2.76 -10.54 -7.80
C ILE A 143 -2.94 -9.91 -9.19
N ASP A 144 -2.05 -10.16 -10.14
CA ASP A 144 -2.20 -9.67 -11.53
C ASP A 144 -3.47 -10.21 -12.19
N HIS A 145 -3.79 -11.50 -11.99
CA HIS A 145 -5.04 -12.07 -12.48
C HIS A 145 -6.27 -11.41 -11.83
N MET A 146 -6.25 -11.19 -10.51
CA MET A 146 -7.33 -10.50 -9.81
C MET A 146 -7.50 -9.05 -10.30
N LEU A 147 -6.40 -8.36 -10.61
CA LEU A 147 -6.43 -7.01 -11.18
C LEU A 147 -7.01 -7.00 -12.59
N ALA A 148 -6.60 -7.94 -13.45
CA ALA A 148 -7.13 -8.06 -14.81
C ALA A 148 -8.63 -8.36 -14.82
N GLU A 149 -9.08 -9.24 -13.93
CA GLU A 149 -10.49 -9.54 -13.75
C GLU A 149 -11.25 -8.32 -13.23
N TRP A 150 -10.71 -7.61 -12.24
CA TRP A 150 -11.30 -6.37 -11.75
C TRP A 150 -11.49 -5.35 -12.88
N VAL A 151 -10.48 -5.12 -13.73
CA VAL A 151 -10.59 -4.22 -14.90
C VAL A 151 -11.74 -4.62 -15.81
N ALA A 152 -11.93 -5.92 -16.07
CA ALA A 152 -13.03 -6.42 -16.89
C ALA A 152 -14.41 -6.11 -16.27
N THR A 153 -14.50 -6.03 -14.94
CA THR A 153 -15.74 -5.69 -14.23
C THR A 153 -16.02 -4.18 -14.12
N VAL A 154 -15.05 -3.31 -14.39
CA VAL A 154 -15.25 -1.85 -14.28
C VAL A 154 -16.22 -1.36 -15.37
N PRO A 155 -17.34 -0.71 -15.00
CA PRO A 155 -18.31 -0.16 -15.95
C PRO A 155 -17.69 0.83 -16.92
N ASN A 156 -18.18 0.87 -18.16
CA ASN A 156 -17.64 1.72 -19.22
C ASN A 156 -17.56 3.22 -18.84
N HIS A 157 -18.56 3.73 -18.10
CA HIS A 157 -18.59 5.14 -17.67
C HIS A 157 -17.55 5.49 -16.58
N LEU A 158 -16.92 4.48 -15.97
CA LEU A 158 -15.85 4.61 -14.97
C LEU A 158 -14.46 4.26 -15.51
N ARG A 159 -14.38 3.83 -16.77
CA ARG A 159 -13.08 3.61 -17.43
C ARG A 159 -12.47 4.96 -17.75
N TRP A 160 -11.17 5.09 -17.49
CA TRP A 160 -10.46 6.34 -17.71
C TRP A 160 -10.55 6.79 -19.17
N HIS A 161 -10.96 8.03 -19.38
CA HIS A 161 -10.92 8.71 -20.66
C HIS A 161 -10.55 10.19 -20.43
N PRO A 162 -9.46 10.69 -21.06
CA PRO A 162 -8.93 12.02 -20.78
C PRO A 162 -9.92 13.14 -21.13
N ASP A 163 -10.82 12.90 -22.09
CA ASP A 163 -11.82 13.86 -22.56
C ASP A 163 -13.18 13.76 -21.84
N THR A 164 -13.24 13.09 -20.68
CA THR A 164 -14.50 13.00 -19.92
C THR A 164 -14.96 14.40 -19.50
N ALA A 165 -16.16 14.79 -19.94
CA ALA A 165 -16.72 16.13 -19.73
C ALA A 165 -17.33 16.31 -18.34
N ASP A 166 -18.01 15.30 -17.82
CA ASP A 166 -18.60 15.33 -16.48
C ASP A 166 -17.51 15.24 -15.40
N LEU A 167 -17.46 16.23 -14.51
CA LEU A 167 -16.42 16.35 -13.49
C LEU A 167 -16.42 15.15 -12.53
N ASN A 168 -17.60 14.69 -12.10
CA ASN A 168 -17.69 13.58 -11.15
C ASN A 168 -17.15 12.29 -11.78
N ARG A 169 -17.57 11.96 -13.01
CA ARG A 169 -17.07 10.80 -13.75
C ARG A 169 -15.59 10.91 -14.09
N PHE A 170 -15.11 12.11 -14.43
CA PHE A 170 -13.69 12.37 -14.65
C PHE A 170 -12.87 12.05 -13.40
N VAL A 171 -13.26 12.58 -12.24
CA VAL A 171 -12.55 12.35 -10.98
C VAL A 171 -12.64 10.89 -10.52
N GLN A 172 -13.82 10.27 -10.65
CA GLN A 172 -14.02 8.86 -10.29
C GLN A 172 -13.17 7.92 -11.14
N SER A 173 -13.18 8.10 -12.47
CA SER A 173 -12.38 7.28 -13.38
C SER A 173 -10.88 7.52 -13.22
N ALA A 174 -10.45 8.78 -13.01
CA ALA A 174 -9.07 9.11 -12.67
C ALA A 174 -8.62 8.39 -11.40
N PHE A 175 -9.47 8.42 -10.36
CA PHE A 175 -9.19 7.81 -9.07
C PHE A 175 -8.97 6.29 -9.21
N LEU A 176 -9.89 5.59 -9.89
CA LEU A 176 -9.76 4.15 -10.11
C LEU A 176 -8.51 3.81 -10.93
N SER A 177 -8.20 4.60 -11.97
CA SER A 177 -7.03 4.38 -12.84
C SER A 177 -5.71 4.59 -12.12
N ILE A 178 -5.54 5.75 -11.46
CA ILE A 178 -4.32 6.08 -10.69
C ILE A 178 -4.05 5.02 -9.63
N ARG A 179 -5.10 4.62 -8.89
CA ARG A 179 -5.01 3.56 -7.88
C ARG A 179 -4.66 2.20 -8.47
N TYR A 180 -5.19 1.86 -9.64
CA TYR A 180 -4.90 0.62 -10.35
C TYR A 180 -3.42 0.55 -10.73
N HIS A 181 -2.87 1.60 -11.33
CA HIS A 181 -1.46 1.64 -11.71
C HIS A 181 -0.54 1.61 -10.48
N ALA A 182 -0.88 2.34 -9.41
CA ALA A 182 -0.14 2.28 -8.15
C ALA A 182 -0.18 0.88 -7.50
N LEU A 183 -1.31 0.18 -7.59
CA LEU A 183 -1.42 -1.19 -7.08
C LEU A 183 -0.59 -2.19 -7.90
N ARG A 184 -0.45 -2.01 -9.22
CA ARG A 184 0.50 -2.77 -10.05
C ARG A 184 1.94 -2.54 -9.58
N VAL A 185 2.34 -1.28 -9.35
CA VAL A 185 3.66 -0.94 -8.80
C VAL A 185 3.90 -1.62 -7.45
N ASN A 186 2.91 -1.58 -6.54
CA ASN A 186 3.03 -2.22 -5.23
C ASN A 186 3.14 -3.76 -5.34
N THR A 187 2.42 -4.37 -6.27
CA THR A 187 2.41 -5.83 -6.47
C THR A 187 3.77 -6.38 -6.95
N HIS A 188 4.53 -5.58 -7.69
CA HIS A 188 5.85 -5.95 -8.22
C HIS A 188 7.03 -5.38 -7.41
N ASN A 189 6.77 -4.63 -6.33
CA ASN A 189 7.78 -4.04 -5.45
C ASN A 189 8.78 -5.05 -4.81
N PRO A 190 8.39 -6.28 -4.41
CA PRO A 190 9.32 -7.25 -3.80
C PRO A 190 10.55 -7.56 -4.65
N PHE A 191 10.36 -7.69 -5.96
CA PHE A 191 11.45 -7.97 -6.89
C PHE A 191 12.40 -6.77 -7.01
N MET A 192 11.90 -5.54 -6.82
CA MET A 192 12.74 -4.33 -6.79
C MET A 192 13.51 -4.16 -5.48
N ARG A 193 13.09 -4.77 -4.36
CA ARG A 193 13.86 -4.76 -3.10
C ARG A 193 15.08 -5.68 -3.16
N THR A 194 14.99 -6.70 -4.01
CA THR A 194 16.02 -7.72 -4.18
C THR A 194 17.24 -7.15 -4.91
N THR A 195 17.08 -6.19 -5.82
CA THR A 195 18.21 -5.52 -6.51
C THR A 195 19.16 -4.82 -5.54
N VAL A 196 18.64 -4.03 -4.60
CA VAL A 196 19.47 -3.28 -3.63
C VAL A 196 20.29 -4.23 -2.75
N ARG A 197 19.74 -5.41 -2.42
CA ARG A 197 20.43 -6.41 -1.61
C ARG A 197 21.44 -7.22 -2.41
N ASP A 198 21.14 -7.54 -3.65
CA ASP A 198 21.98 -8.39 -4.51
C ASP A 198 23.13 -7.62 -5.16
N PHE A 199 23.01 -6.30 -5.36
CA PHE A 199 24.17 -5.44 -5.68
C PHE A 199 25.30 -5.55 -4.64
N THR A 200 24.96 -5.90 -3.40
CA THR A 200 25.94 -6.05 -2.30
C THR A 200 26.39 -7.49 -2.06
N ARG A 201 25.75 -8.51 -2.65
CA ARG A 201 25.95 -9.91 -2.25
C ARG A 201 25.75 -10.89 -3.41
N ALA A 202 26.75 -10.95 -4.29
CA ALA A 202 26.90 -11.91 -5.40
C ALA A 202 25.89 -11.77 -6.55
N ALA A 203 26.36 -12.07 -7.77
CA ALA A 203 25.57 -11.97 -8.98
C ALA A 203 24.27 -12.79 -8.86
N PRO A 204 23.09 -12.18 -9.06
CA PRO A 204 21.82 -12.90 -8.99
C PRO A 204 21.80 -14.03 -10.03
N SER A 205 21.15 -15.15 -9.69
CA SER A 205 20.90 -16.22 -10.67
C SER A 205 20.19 -15.64 -11.91
N SER A 206 20.47 -16.19 -13.10
CA SER A 206 19.91 -15.68 -14.37
C SER A 206 18.37 -15.55 -14.35
N LYS A 207 17.68 -16.48 -13.67
CA LYS A 207 16.22 -16.47 -13.48
C LYS A 207 15.73 -15.34 -12.56
N ALA A 208 16.50 -14.99 -11.52
CA ALA A 208 16.16 -13.89 -10.61
C ALA A 208 16.35 -12.53 -11.30
N ALA A 209 17.46 -12.37 -12.03
CA ALA A 209 17.73 -11.16 -12.81
C ALA A 209 16.66 -10.91 -13.89
N ALA A 210 16.23 -11.95 -14.60
CA ALA A 210 15.16 -11.86 -15.60
C ALA A 210 13.83 -11.38 -15.00
N ASP A 211 13.53 -11.76 -13.77
CA ASP A 211 12.29 -11.42 -13.09
C ASP A 211 12.26 -10.03 -12.50
N VAL A 212 13.39 -9.60 -11.96
CA VAL A 212 13.63 -8.22 -11.61
C VAL A 212 13.41 -7.33 -12.83
N SER A 213 14.02 -7.68 -13.96
CA SER A 213 13.89 -6.91 -15.21
C SER A 213 12.43 -6.82 -15.68
N LYS A 214 11.71 -7.95 -15.71
CA LYS A 214 10.28 -7.98 -16.05
C LYS A 214 9.43 -7.13 -15.10
N SER A 215 9.63 -7.30 -13.79
CA SER A 215 8.89 -6.56 -12.77
C SER A 215 9.16 -5.06 -12.85
N LEU A 216 10.42 -4.65 -13.09
CA LEU A 216 10.77 -3.25 -13.29
C LEU A 216 10.12 -2.66 -14.54
N ALA A 217 10.07 -3.40 -15.64
CA ALA A 217 9.38 -2.97 -16.86
C ALA A 217 7.88 -2.74 -16.61
N ILE A 218 7.22 -3.68 -15.91
CA ILE A 218 5.80 -3.57 -15.53
C ILE A 218 5.58 -2.36 -14.62
N CYS A 219 6.41 -2.19 -13.59
CA CYS A 219 6.34 -1.04 -12.67
C CYS A 219 6.55 0.28 -13.40
N THR A 220 7.51 0.34 -14.32
CA THR A 220 7.81 1.56 -15.08
C THR A 220 6.64 1.94 -15.99
N ALA A 221 6.11 0.97 -16.74
CA ALA A 221 4.93 1.20 -17.58
C ALA A 221 3.75 1.70 -16.75
N ALA A 222 3.45 1.03 -15.62
CA ALA A 222 2.39 1.45 -14.71
C ALA A 222 2.64 2.86 -14.14
N ALA A 223 3.88 3.18 -13.75
CA ALA A 223 4.21 4.50 -13.21
C ALA A 223 4.05 5.61 -14.26
N VAL A 224 4.44 5.35 -15.51
CA VAL A 224 4.26 6.30 -16.63
C VAL A 224 2.76 6.52 -16.91
N GLU A 225 1.98 5.44 -17.04
CA GLU A 225 0.53 5.53 -17.23
C GLU A 225 -0.14 6.29 -16.07
N CYS A 226 0.29 6.04 -14.82
CA CYS A 226 -0.17 6.77 -13.65
C CYS A 226 0.14 8.28 -13.75
N SER A 227 1.35 8.64 -14.16
CA SER A 227 1.76 10.03 -14.34
C SER A 227 0.96 10.72 -15.44
N GLU A 228 0.61 10.03 -16.53
CA GLU A 228 -0.24 10.58 -17.61
C GLU A 228 -1.66 10.91 -17.09
N VAL A 229 -2.26 10.02 -16.29
CA VAL A 229 -3.55 10.32 -15.65
C VAL A 229 -3.42 11.47 -14.65
N LEU A 230 -2.36 11.49 -13.82
CA LEU A 230 -2.10 12.58 -12.88
C LEU A 230 -1.93 13.92 -13.59
N MET A 231 -1.23 13.97 -14.73
CA MET A 231 -1.05 15.18 -15.52
C MET A 231 -2.41 15.76 -15.94
N ALA A 232 -3.31 14.93 -16.47
CA ALA A 232 -4.64 15.37 -16.85
C ALA A 232 -5.45 15.93 -15.66
N VAL A 233 -5.33 15.33 -14.46
CA VAL A 233 -5.98 15.83 -13.24
C VAL A 233 -5.37 17.17 -12.80
N VAL A 234 -4.04 17.28 -12.80
CA VAL A 234 -3.31 18.50 -12.43
C VAL A 234 -3.66 19.67 -13.36
N GLU A 235 -3.77 19.42 -14.66
CA GLU A 235 -4.06 20.46 -15.66
C GLU A 235 -5.52 20.90 -15.65
N ARG A 236 -6.46 19.95 -15.56
CA ARG A 236 -7.88 20.26 -15.69
C ARG A 236 -8.53 20.64 -14.36
N HIS A 237 -8.22 19.91 -13.29
CA HIS A 237 -8.93 19.97 -12.01
C HIS A 237 -7.99 19.76 -10.80
N PRO A 238 -6.98 20.63 -10.60
CA PRO A 238 -5.95 20.44 -9.57
C PRO A 238 -6.52 20.35 -8.14
N LEU A 239 -7.60 21.07 -7.84
CA LEU A 239 -8.24 21.06 -6.51
C LEU A 239 -8.77 19.67 -6.11
N CYS A 240 -9.01 18.77 -7.07
CA CYS A 240 -9.41 17.40 -6.76
C CYS A 240 -8.32 16.62 -6.01
N LEU A 241 -7.05 17.02 -6.13
CA LEU A 241 -5.91 16.41 -5.47
C LEU A 241 -5.74 16.84 -4.01
N GLU A 242 -6.44 17.87 -3.52
CA GLU A 242 -6.34 18.30 -2.12
C GLU A 242 -6.89 17.24 -1.13
N GLN A 243 -7.54 16.19 -1.63
CA GLN A 243 -8.00 15.10 -0.79
C GLN A 243 -6.83 14.18 -0.38
N PRO A 244 -6.71 13.81 0.91
CA PRO A 244 -5.64 12.93 1.37
C PRO A 244 -5.56 11.60 0.62
N CYS A 245 -6.62 11.08 0.01
CA CYS A 245 -6.61 9.78 -0.66
C CYS A 245 -5.63 9.66 -1.86
N TRP A 246 -5.08 10.78 -2.35
CA TRP A 246 -4.17 10.82 -3.50
C TRP A 246 -2.67 10.78 -3.17
N VAL A 247 -2.27 10.76 -1.89
CA VAL A 247 -0.86 10.92 -1.48
C VAL A 247 0.04 9.78 -1.97
N ASP A 248 -0.41 8.52 -1.85
CA ASP A 248 0.47 7.37 -2.06
C ASP A 248 0.81 7.07 -3.54
N PRO A 249 -0.11 7.17 -4.52
CA PRO A 249 0.20 6.88 -5.92
C PRO A 249 1.34 7.72 -6.54
N PRO A 250 1.35 9.07 -6.48
CA PRO A 250 2.42 9.86 -7.10
C PRO A 250 3.77 9.60 -6.44
N PHE A 251 3.80 9.29 -5.13
CA PHE A 251 5.04 8.95 -4.45
C PHE A 251 5.61 7.61 -4.90
N VAL A 252 4.82 6.53 -4.89
CA VAL A 252 5.33 5.20 -5.26
C VAL A 252 5.70 5.12 -6.74
N CYS A 253 4.90 5.75 -7.62
CA CYS A 253 5.20 5.83 -9.05
C CYS A 253 6.46 6.69 -9.30
N GLY A 254 6.58 7.84 -8.63
CA GLY A 254 7.77 8.68 -8.69
C GLY A 254 9.06 7.96 -8.29
N LEU A 255 9.02 7.17 -7.21
CA LEU A 255 10.17 6.36 -6.79
C LEU A 255 10.59 5.33 -7.84
N VAL A 256 9.64 4.64 -8.47
CA VAL A 256 9.95 3.67 -9.53
C VAL A 256 10.61 4.34 -10.74
N LEU A 257 10.09 5.49 -11.15
CA LEU A 257 10.64 6.26 -12.27
C LEU A 257 12.08 6.69 -11.97
N LEU A 258 12.34 7.17 -10.75
CA LEU A 258 13.69 7.49 -10.29
C LEU A 258 14.62 6.27 -10.25
N VAL A 259 14.15 5.13 -9.72
CA VAL A 259 14.94 3.89 -9.71
C VAL A 259 15.35 3.48 -11.13
N ASN A 260 14.45 3.64 -12.11
CA ASN A 260 14.77 3.35 -13.50
C ASN A 260 15.80 4.35 -14.07
N LEU A 261 15.63 5.64 -13.78
CA LEU A 261 16.57 6.70 -14.17
C LEU A 261 17.98 6.50 -13.57
N PHE A 262 18.08 6.18 -12.27
CA PHE A 262 19.35 5.92 -11.60
C PHE A 262 20.00 4.61 -12.07
N GLY A 263 19.23 3.53 -12.17
CA GLY A 263 19.75 2.18 -12.43
C GLY A 263 20.09 1.91 -13.90
N PHE A 264 19.42 2.58 -14.84
CA PHE A 264 19.53 2.30 -16.27
C PHE A 264 19.65 3.56 -17.12
N GLY A 265 19.84 4.75 -16.53
CA GLY A 265 19.92 6.02 -17.26
C GLY A 265 20.92 6.04 -18.42
N SER A 266 22.01 5.27 -18.32
CA SER A 266 23.02 5.12 -19.38
C SER A 266 22.59 4.22 -20.55
N ASN A 267 21.61 3.34 -20.35
CA ASN A 267 21.08 2.40 -21.36
C ASN A 267 19.77 2.87 -21.99
N LEU A 268 19.14 3.92 -21.44
CA LEU A 268 17.91 4.50 -21.97
C LEU A 268 18.20 5.47 -23.13
N SER A 269 17.28 5.56 -24.08
CA SER A 269 17.37 6.58 -25.12
C SER A 269 17.15 7.98 -24.53
N ASN A 270 17.72 9.02 -25.14
CA ASN A 270 17.50 10.41 -24.70
C ASN A 270 16.01 10.80 -24.67
N VAL A 271 15.18 10.21 -25.53
CA VAL A 271 13.74 10.46 -25.58
C VAL A 271 13.05 9.82 -24.36
N ASP A 272 13.40 8.58 -24.04
CA ASP A 272 12.85 7.87 -22.89
C ASP A 272 13.25 8.54 -21.58
N THR A 273 14.51 8.94 -21.44
CA THR A 273 15.00 9.68 -20.26
C THR A 273 14.21 10.97 -20.03
N ARG A 274 13.99 11.77 -21.08
CA ARG A 274 13.18 13.00 -20.98
C ARG A 274 11.74 12.71 -20.57
N ARG A 275 11.12 11.69 -21.17
CA ARG A 275 9.75 11.28 -20.82
C ARG A 275 9.66 10.90 -19.33
N LEU A 276 10.58 10.08 -18.83
CA LEU A 276 10.59 9.68 -17.42
C LEU A 276 10.81 10.88 -16.49
N ILE A 277 11.69 11.82 -16.84
CA ILE A 277 11.89 13.07 -16.09
C ILE A 277 10.57 13.86 -16.00
N THR A 278 9.85 14.03 -17.12
CA THR A 278 8.54 14.69 -17.12
C THR A 278 7.55 13.97 -16.22
N CYS A 279 7.49 12.63 -16.27
CA CYS A 279 6.62 11.85 -15.40
C CYS A 279 6.95 12.05 -13.89
N VAL A 280 8.24 12.13 -13.52
CA VAL A 280 8.67 12.43 -12.14
C VAL A 280 8.24 13.83 -11.73
N GLN A 281 8.41 14.82 -12.61
CA GLN A 281 7.97 16.20 -12.36
C GLN A 281 6.46 16.27 -12.15
N THR A 282 5.66 15.54 -12.92
CA THR A 282 4.21 15.43 -12.70
C THR A 282 3.89 14.85 -11.32
N CYS A 283 4.59 13.80 -10.88
CA CYS A 283 4.42 13.24 -9.54
C CYS A 283 4.75 14.26 -8.44
N LEU A 284 5.84 15.03 -8.59
CA LEU A 284 6.22 16.11 -7.67
C LEU A 284 5.19 17.24 -7.64
N GLN A 285 4.64 17.62 -8.80
CA GLN A 285 3.61 18.64 -8.91
C GLN A 285 2.30 18.19 -8.22
N ALA A 286 1.87 16.95 -8.46
CA ALA A 286 0.73 16.36 -7.77
C ALA A 286 0.94 16.37 -6.24
N LEU A 287 2.10 15.90 -5.76
CA LEU A 287 2.44 15.94 -4.32
C LEU A 287 2.48 17.36 -3.76
N THR A 288 2.89 18.35 -4.56
CA THR A 288 2.89 19.77 -4.17
C THR A 288 1.46 20.25 -3.92
N ILE A 289 0.51 19.91 -4.78
CA ILE A 289 -0.90 20.28 -4.60
C ILE A 289 -1.47 19.58 -3.36
N ILE A 290 -1.25 18.26 -3.23
CA ILE A 290 -1.76 17.47 -2.10
C ILE A 290 -1.20 18.00 -0.76
N SER A 291 0.05 18.47 -0.75
CA SER A 291 0.74 18.98 0.45
C SER A 291 0.09 20.23 1.07
N ALA A 292 -0.80 20.91 0.36
CA ALA A 292 -1.58 22.02 0.90
C ALA A 292 -2.54 21.57 2.02
N ALA A 293 -3.02 20.32 1.96
CA ALA A 293 -4.03 19.78 2.87
C ALA A 293 -3.55 18.57 3.69
N ASP A 294 -2.41 17.97 3.36
CA ASP A 294 -1.91 16.74 3.99
C ASP A 294 -0.40 16.83 4.36
N PHE A 295 -0.09 16.58 5.63
CA PHE A 295 1.28 16.64 6.16
C PHE A 295 2.17 15.48 5.67
N ASP A 296 1.62 14.28 5.47
CA ASP A 296 2.38 13.14 4.94
C ASP A 296 2.82 13.40 3.49
N ALA A 297 1.99 14.11 2.71
CA ALA A 297 2.38 14.57 1.38
C ALA A 297 3.58 15.52 1.39
N VAL A 298 3.69 16.43 2.38
CA VAL A 298 4.87 17.31 2.52
C VAL A 298 6.13 16.47 2.62
N GLN A 299 6.15 15.51 3.56
CA GLN A 299 7.32 14.67 3.79
C GLN A 299 7.69 13.85 2.55
N ARG A 300 6.71 13.22 1.90
CA ARG A 300 6.92 12.42 0.68
C ARG A 300 7.41 13.26 -0.49
N ARG A 301 6.89 14.47 -0.65
CA ARG A 301 7.35 15.42 -1.66
C ARG A 301 8.82 15.76 -1.45
N GLU A 302 9.21 16.10 -0.23
CA GLU A 302 10.60 16.46 0.07
C GLU A 302 11.54 15.27 -0.16
N THR A 303 11.17 14.06 0.27
CA THR A 303 11.96 12.85 -0.01
C THR A 303 12.11 12.60 -1.51
N LEU A 304 11.01 12.67 -2.27
CA LEU A 304 11.06 12.44 -3.72
C LEU A 304 11.87 13.53 -4.43
N LYS A 305 11.76 14.78 -3.97
CA LYS A 305 12.49 15.92 -4.52
C LYS A 305 13.99 15.81 -4.26
N GLN A 306 14.40 15.45 -3.05
CA GLN A 306 15.81 15.23 -2.71
C GLN A 306 16.46 14.20 -3.63
N LEU A 307 15.80 13.05 -3.83
CA LEU A 307 16.29 12.01 -4.74
C LEU A 307 16.35 12.48 -6.20
N TYR A 308 15.37 13.28 -6.63
CA TYR A 308 15.38 13.86 -7.97
C TYR A 308 16.52 14.87 -8.15
N ASP A 309 16.78 15.73 -7.17
CA ASP A 309 17.86 16.72 -7.22
C ASP A 309 19.24 16.03 -7.22
N GLU A 310 19.42 14.93 -6.47
CA GLU A 310 20.62 14.09 -6.51
C GLU A 310 20.90 13.53 -7.92
N LEU A 311 19.86 13.02 -8.60
CA LEU A 311 19.96 12.53 -9.98
C LEU A 311 20.45 13.63 -10.95
N GLN A 312 19.96 14.86 -10.77
CA GLN A 312 20.36 15.99 -11.62
C GLN A 312 21.84 16.38 -11.40
N GLN A 313 22.32 16.32 -10.16
CA GLN A 313 23.71 16.63 -9.82
C GLN A 313 24.69 15.58 -10.37
N GLU A 314 24.33 14.31 -10.40
CA GLU A 314 25.13 13.25 -11.04
C GLU A 314 25.19 13.40 -12.57
N SER A 315 24.12 13.95 -13.17
CA SER A 315 24.02 14.16 -14.61
C SER A 315 24.78 15.39 -15.11
N THR A 316 25.12 16.34 -14.24
CA THR A 316 26.03 17.44 -14.58
C THR A 316 27.48 16.95 -14.58
N PRO A 317 28.26 17.15 -15.66
CA PRO A 317 29.65 16.74 -15.68
C PRO A 317 30.38 17.48 -14.56
N ARG A 318 30.88 16.73 -13.57
CA ARG A 318 31.84 17.27 -12.60
C ARG A 318 32.98 17.84 -13.42
N LEU A 319 33.13 19.16 -13.41
CA LEU A 319 34.32 19.83 -13.93
C LEU A 319 35.53 19.07 -13.37
N SER A 320 36.28 18.46 -14.28
CA SER A 320 37.45 17.65 -14.00
C SER A 320 38.41 18.46 -13.15
N VAL A 321 38.50 18.14 -11.87
CA VAL A 321 39.64 18.54 -11.05
C VAL A 321 40.82 17.76 -11.63
N GLU A 322 41.72 18.45 -12.32
CA GLU A 322 42.96 17.85 -12.81
C GLU A 322 43.67 17.13 -11.66
N PRO A 323 44.20 15.91 -11.89
CA PRO A 323 45.05 15.29 -10.90
C PRO A 323 46.34 16.11 -10.83
N VAL A 324 46.58 16.78 -9.70
CA VAL A 324 47.88 17.41 -9.42
C VAL A 324 48.92 16.31 -9.46
N ALA A 325 49.71 16.27 -10.53
CA ALA A 325 50.85 15.40 -10.66
C ALA A 325 51.83 15.72 -9.53
N ARG A 326 51.95 14.81 -8.55
CA ARG A 326 53.07 14.86 -7.61
C ARG A 326 54.31 14.36 -8.33
N THR A 327 55.11 15.30 -8.80
CA THR A 327 56.47 15.04 -9.27
C THR A 327 57.28 14.45 -8.12
N VAL A 328 57.63 13.17 -8.24
CA VAL A 328 58.64 12.53 -7.40
C VAL A 328 59.99 13.08 -7.85
N GLN A 329 60.65 13.89 -7.01
CA GLN A 329 62.09 14.11 -7.12
C GLN A 329 62.79 13.42 -5.96
N SER A 330 63.61 12.44 -6.33
CA SER A 330 64.59 11.71 -5.54
C SER A 330 65.80 12.59 -5.20
N GLY A 331 66.31 12.49 -3.96
CA GLY A 331 67.69 12.85 -3.63
C GLY A 331 67.90 13.57 -2.28
N ASP A 332 67.72 12.84 -1.17
CA ASP A 332 68.72 12.47 -0.13
C ASP A 332 69.77 13.51 0.41
N PRO A 333 70.42 13.28 1.58
CA PRO A 333 69.95 13.69 2.91
C PRO A 333 71.01 14.48 3.75
N SER A 334 70.58 15.21 4.79
CA SER A 334 71.35 15.28 6.06
C SER A 334 70.54 15.85 7.23
N MET A 335 70.45 15.05 8.30
CA MET A 335 70.41 15.35 9.76
C MET A 335 69.99 16.76 10.21
N SER A 336 69.06 16.96 11.14
CA SER A 336 69.01 16.51 12.55
C SER A 336 67.72 17.13 13.17
N HIS A 337 66.93 16.60 14.10
CA HIS A 337 67.17 15.95 15.39
C HIS A 337 65.84 15.28 15.86
N TRP A 338 65.93 14.18 16.60
CA TRP A 338 64.88 13.62 17.49
C TRP A 338 65.39 13.67 18.95
N PRO A 339 64.49 13.51 19.94
CA PRO A 339 64.80 12.52 20.97
C PRO A 339 63.64 11.59 21.33
N GLU A 340 64.04 10.37 21.73
CA GLU A 340 63.24 9.22 22.15
C GLU A 340 62.73 9.29 23.61
N ASN A 341 61.78 8.37 23.87
CA ASN A 341 61.17 7.90 25.11
C ASN A 341 61.97 7.94 26.43
N ARG A 342 61.24 8.13 27.54
CA ARG A 342 61.55 7.57 28.87
C ARG A 342 60.31 6.93 29.50
N ALA A 343 60.57 6.00 30.41
CA ALA A 343 59.72 4.89 30.84
C ALA A 343 59.33 4.94 32.35
N ILE A 344 58.20 4.27 32.71
CA ILE A 344 57.87 3.50 33.97
C ILE A 344 57.58 4.33 35.28
N PRO A 345 56.73 3.93 36.29
CA PRO A 345 56.31 2.58 36.80
C PRO A 345 54.81 2.36 37.21
N VAL A 346 54.54 1.17 37.80
CA VAL A 346 53.26 0.53 38.23
C VAL A 346 52.98 0.65 39.75
N SER A 347 51.68 0.54 40.12
CA SER A 347 51.04 -0.02 41.37
C SER A 347 50.77 0.90 42.58
N PRO A 348 49.93 0.50 43.58
CA PRO A 348 48.55 -0.06 43.59
C PRO A 348 47.62 0.65 44.63
N ASP A 349 46.28 0.44 44.60
CA ASP A 349 45.43 0.20 45.79
C ASP A 349 43.92 0.07 45.44
N SER A 350 43.27 -0.89 46.13
CA SER A 350 41.90 -1.42 45.98
C SER A 350 40.86 -0.59 46.80
N PRO A 351 39.53 -0.92 46.89
CA PRO A 351 38.81 -2.13 46.43
C PRO A 351 37.44 -1.91 45.74
N LEU A 352 36.94 -3.02 45.18
CA LEU A 352 35.60 -3.25 44.60
C LEU A 352 34.46 -3.07 45.64
N PRO A 353 33.19 -2.93 45.19
CA PRO A 353 32.36 -4.14 45.24
C PRO A 353 31.43 -4.36 44.03
N SER A 354 31.08 -5.63 43.92
CA SER A 354 30.19 -6.35 43.01
C SER A 354 28.71 -5.98 43.08
N LEU A 355 28.00 -6.14 41.94
CA LEU A 355 26.55 -6.41 41.84
C LEU A 355 26.38 -7.43 40.68
N SER A 356 26.37 -8.75 40.90
CA SER A 356 25.31 -9.62 41.43
C SER A 356 24.01 -9.63 40.63
N THR A 357 23.82 -10.73 39.90
CA THR A 357 22.57 -11.35 39.49
C THR A 357 21.64 -11.63 40.68
N GLY A 358 20.32 -11.54 40.48
CA GLY A 358 19.33 -12.06 41.45
C GLY A 358 17.90 -11.61 41.22
N GLN A 359 16.97 -12.57 41.21
CA GLN A 359 15.56 -12.47 40.86
C GLN A 359 14.64 -12.01 42.02
N SER A 360 13.40 -11.65 41.61
CA SER A 360 12.11 -11.95 42.25
C SER A 360 11.45 -10.99 43.25
N ALA A 361 10.14 -10.87 43.00
CA ALA A 361 8.99 -10.79 43.92
C ALA A 361 8.30 -9.43 44.15
N SER A 362 6.99 -9.51 43.90
CA SER A 362 5.85 -8.62 44.16
C SER A 362 5.70 -8.15 45.61
N VAL A 363 4.92 -7.06 45.83
CA VAL A 363 3.69 -7.02 46.66
C VAL A 363 3.05 -5.61 46.68
N PHE A 364 1.76 -5.61 46.31
CA PHE A 364 0.55 -4.81 46.67
C PHE A 364 0.52 -3.39 47.27
N GLY A 365 -0.49 -2.65 46.76
CA GLY A 365 -1.30 -1.62 47.43
C GLY A 365 -1.55 -0.42 46.49
N SER A 366 -2.74 0.04 46.10
CA SER A 366 -4.14 -0.23 46.48
C SER A 366 -5.07 0.46 45.45
N ASP A 367 -6.18 -0.21 45.11
CA ASP A 367 -7.36 0.19 44.29
C ASP A 367 -8.16 1.42 44.84
N PRO A 368 -9.30 1.92 44.28
CA PRO A 368 -10.24 1.32 43.29
C PRO A 368 -10.88 2.23 42.21
N THR A 369 -11.45 1.60 41.17
CA THR A 369 -12.82 1.74 40.59
C THR A 369 -12.78 1.06 39.20
N GLY A 370 -13.40 -0.07 38.91
CA GLY A 370 -14.60 -0.71 39.46
C GLY A 370 -15.62 -0.82 38.33
N LEU A 371 -15.52 -1.82 37.45
CA LEU A 371 -16.63 -2.32 36.64
C LEU A 371 -16.36 -3.79 36.26
N HIS A 372 -17.34 -4.62 36.61
CA HIS A 372 -17.27 -6.06 36.75
C HIS A 372 -17.20 -6.83 35.42
N HIS A 373 -16.40 -7.90 35.41
CA HIS A 373 -16.57 -9.06 34.54
C HIS A 373 -17.85 -9.82 34.89
N ALA A 374 -18.55 -10.31 33.86
CA ALA A 374 -19.29 -11.57 33.94
C ALA A 374 -19.03 -12.39 32.66
N PRO A 375 -18.83 -13.72 32.76
CA PRO A 375 -18.38 -14.59 31.68
C PRO A 375 -19.56 -15.23 30.92
N PHE A 376 -19.43 -15.48 29.62
CA PHE A 376 -20.27 -16.47 28.94
C PHE A 376 -19.55 -17.06 27.72
N PHE A 377 -19.05 -18.29 27.88
CA PHE A 377 -18.80 -19.23 26.80
C PHE A 377 -19.54 -20.52 27.20
N ALA A 378 -20.47 -20.97 26.38
CA ALA A 378 -20.60 -22.37 25.95
C ALA A 378 -21.89 -22.61 25.14
N GLN A 379 -21.69 -23.34 24.04
CA GLN A 379 -22.61 -24.23 23.32
C GLN A 379 -23.64 -23.66 22.33
N ALA A 380 -23.27 -23.79 21.05
CA ALA A 380 -23.98 -24.45 19.93
C ALA A 380 -23.37 -23.88 18.62
N SER A 381 -23.05 -24.60 17.57
CA SER A 381 -23.03 -26.02 17.20
C SER A 381 -22.23 -26.09 15.89
N ASP A 382 -21.63 -27.25 15.61
CA ASP A 382 -20.81 -27.55 14.43
C ASP A 382 -21.46 -27.14 13.09
N GLU A 383 -20.90 -26.13 12.42
CA GLU A 383 -20.82 -26.07 10.97
C GLU A 383 -19.44 -25.52 10.56
N ALA A 384 -18.68 -26.34 9.83
CA ALA A 384 -17.35 -26.01 9.35
C ALA A 384 -17.37 -24.84 8.36
N HIS A 385 -17.10 -23.63 8.84
CA HIS A 385 -16.97 -22.44 7.99
C HIS A 385 -15.51 -22.24 7.53
N HIS A 386 -15.26 -22.42 6.23
CA HIS A 386 -14.00 -22.05 5.57
C HIS A 386 -13.68 -20.55 5.77
N PRO A 387 -12.42 -20.16 6.09
CA PRO A 387 -12.03 -18.77 6.41
C PRO A 387 -11.86 -17.85 5.19
N PHE A 388 -12.21 -18.30 3.98
CA PHE A 388 -12.22 -17.49 2.76
C PHE A 388 -13.49 -17.80 1.98
N ARG A 389 -14.51 -16.94 2.04
CA ARG A 389 -15.67 -17.10 1.15
C ARG A 389 -15.42 -16.40 -0.18
N LEU A 390 -15.22 -17.24 -1.19
CA LEU A 390 -15.02 -17.00 -2.62
C LEU A 390 -16.21 -16.32 -3.33
N ASP A 391 -17.26 -15.95 -2.60
CA ASP A 391 -18.50 -15.43 -3.19
C ASP A 391 -18.36 -13.99 -3.69
N ALA A 392 -17.38 -13.24 -3.18
CA ALA A 392 -17.00 -11.90 -3.63
C ALA A 392 -16.08 -11.89 -4.87
N ILE A 393 -15.66 -13.07 -5.35
CA ILE A 393 -14.80 -13.26 -6.53
C ILE A 393 -15.68 -13.79 -7.68
N PRO A 394 -15.48 -13.31 -8.93
CA PRO A 394 -16.32 -13.73 -10.04
C PRO A 394 -16.25 -15.24 -10.33
N PRO A 395 -17.29 -15.81 -10.97
CA PRO A 395 -17.55 -17.26 -10.97
C PRO A 395 -16.41 -18.13 -11.55
N GLY A 396 -15.61 -17.59 -12.48
CA GLY A 396 -14.51 -18.32 -13.13
C GLY A 396 -13.35 -18.68 -12.19
N LEU A 397 -13.12 -17.90 -11.13
CA LEU A 397 -12.05 -18.12 -10.15
C LEU A 397 -12.47 -18.96 -8.95
N ARG A 398 -13.77 -19.19 -8.75
CA ARG A 398 -14.30 -20.03 -7.64
C ARG A 398 -13.83 -21.47 -7.74
N HIS A 399 -13.77 -22.01 -8.95
CA HIS A 399 -13.44 -23.41 -9.17
C HIS A 399 -11.93 -23.71 -9.06
N GLN A 400 -11.07 -22.72 -9.32
CA GLN A 400 -9.61 -22.86 -9.18
C GLN A 400 -9.11 -22.64 -7.75
N MET A 401 -9.76 -21.76 -6.96
CA MET A 401 -9.36 -21.48 -5.58
C MET A 401 -9.93 -22.48 -4.56
N SER A 402 -11.05 -23.14 -4.87
CA SER A 402 -11.66 -24.20 -4.04
C SER A 402 -10.81 -25.47 -3.92
N THR A 403 -9.93 -25.72 -4.90
CA THR A 403 -9.14 -26.96 -5.01
C THR A 403 -7.68 -26.77 -4.60
N ASP A 404 -7.31 -25.57 -4.12
CA ASP A 404 -5.92 -25.19 -3.90
C ASP A 404 -5.47 -25.54 -2.45
N PRO A 405 -4.52 -26.48 -2.26
CA PRO A 405 -4.11 -26.99 -0.94
C PRO A 405 -3.61 -25.91 0.04
N TRP A 406 -3.17 -24.77 -0.48
CA TRP A 406 -2.64 -23.63 0.29
C TRP A 406 -3.69 -22.89 1.11
N LEU A 407 -4.96 -22.92 0.70
CA LEU A 407 -6.08 -22.28 1.42
C LEU A 407 -6.71 -23.22 2.47
N GLN A 408 -6.20 -24.45 2.59
CA GLN A 408 -6.71 -25.49 3.51
C GLN A 408 -5.71 -25.89 4.61
N MET A 409 -4.61 -25.13 4.81
CA MET A 409 -3.64 -25.44 5.88
C MET A 409 -4.26 -25.30 7.30
N PRO A 410 -3.80 -26.09 8.29
CA PRO A 410 -4.54 -26.36 9.52
C PRO A 410 -4.62 -25.16 10.46
N ARG A 411 -5.78 -25.05 11.11
CA ARG A 411 -6.06 -24.11 12.19
C ARG A 411 -5.21 -24.42 13.42
N PHE A 412 -4.69 -23.37 14.07
CA PHE A 412 -4.46 -23.37 15.51
C PHE A 412 -5.41 -22.37 16.15
#